data_AF-A0A1T4SXH1-F1
#
_entry.id   AF-A0A1T4SXH1-F1
#
_cell.length_a   1.000
_cell.length_b   1.000
_cell.length_c   1.000
_cell.angle_alpha   90.00
_cell.angle_beta   90.00
_cell.angle_gamma   90.00
#
_symmetry.space_group_name_H-M   'P 1'
#
loop_
_entity.id
_entity.type
_entity.pdbx_description
1 polymer ?
#
loop_
_entity_poly.entity_id
_entity_poly.type
_entity_poly.pdbx_seq_one_letter_code
_entity_poly.pdbx_strand_id
1 'polypeptide(L)'
;MYYEARIHEIIEVASALAAAEKIRSESMYTYQVMKWTSKDGNYYMYAVPDGHLDEMLAELAILRQGKNQDDAPYQQVESITNGWIDDTDILARHLQDAESSTIIMKSNAQLIIDKPKGDEQASFTCGCCGNWFKDNVQKQLKFDQDAGYGICDRCQQWY
;
A
#
# COMPACT_ATOMS: atom_id res chain seq x y z
N MET A 1 17.41 -1.92 -11.87
CA MET A 1 16.60 -2.13 -10.65
C MET A 1 17.50 -1.85 -9.46
N TYR A 2 17.30 -0.70 -8.82
CA TYR A 2 18.02 -0.32 -7.60
C TYR A 2 17.31 -0.95 -6.41
N TYR A 3 18.05 -1.65 -5.55
CA TYR A 3 17.53 -2.10 -4.27
C TYR A 3 17.62 -0.93 -3.30
N GLU A 4 16.47 -0.37 -2.93
CA GLU A 4 16.38 0.64 -1.88
C GLU A 4 15.88 -0.03 -0.60
N ALA A 5 16.66 0.10 0.47
CA ALA A 5 16.26 -0.33 1.80
C ALA A 5 16.27 0.88 2.73
N ARG A 6 15.19 1.02 3.51
CA ARG A 6 15.02 2.10 4.49
C ARG A 6 14.94 1.49 5.88
N ILE A 7 15.72 2.04 6.81
CA ILE A 7 15.65 1.65 8.23
C ILE A 7 14.68 2.59 8.90
N HIS A 8 13.69 2.02 9.58
CA HIS A 8 12.69 2.80 10.30
C HIS A 8 12.93 2.74 11.82
N GLU A 9 12.75 3.88 12.48
CA GLU A 9 12.65 3.98 13.93
C GLU A 9 11.22 3.63 14.36
N ILE A 10 11.08 2.68 15.28
CA ILE A 10 9.78 2.32 15.84
C ILE A 10 9.45 3.27 17.00
N ILE A 11 8.33 3.97 16.88
CA ILE A 11 7.79 4.84 17.92
C ILE A 11 6.55 4.18 18.51
N GLU A 12 6.63 3.81 19.78
CA GLU A 12 5.49 3.23 20.49
C GLU A 12 4.47 4.31 20.88
N VAL A 13 3.21 4.07 20.55
CA VAL A 13 2.08 4.95 20.86
C VAL A 13 0.96 4.17 21.52
N ALA A 14 0.10 4.87 22.27
CA ALA A 14 -0.89 4.23 23.13
C ALA A 14 -2.04 3.54 22.36
N SER A 15 -2.37 4.01 21.15
CA SER A 15 -3.55 3.55 20.39
C SER A 15 -3.47 3.96 18.92
N ALA A 16 -4.39 3.45 18.11
CA ALA A 16 -4.61 3.91 16.73
C ALA A 16 -4.91 5.43 16.65
N LEU A 17 -5.61 6.00 17.64
CA LEU A 17 -5.83 7.45 17.69
C LEU A 17 -4.52 8.20 17.93
N ALA A 18 -3.72 7.75 18.90
CA ALA A 18 -2.41 8.36 19.17
C ALA A 18 -1.46 8.22 17.96
N ALA A 19 -1.56 7.12 17.20
CA ALA A 19 -0.84 6.95 15.95
C ALA A 19 -1.29 7.98 14.91
N ALA A 20 -2.61 8.16 14.71
CA ALA A 20 -3.15 9.14 13.78
C ALA A 20 -2.74 10.58 14.16
N GLU A 21 -2.83 10.94 15.43
CA GLU A 21 -2.39 12.25 15.94
C GLU A 21 -0.91 12.49 15.67
N LYS A 22 -0.06 11.47 15.86
CA LYS A 22 1.37 11.58 15.59
C LYS A 22 1.67 11.69 14.10
N ILE A 23 0.99 10.90 13.25
CA ILE A 23 1.08 10.97 11.77
C ILE A 23 0.66 12.35 11.26
N ARG A 24 -0.35 12.96 11.86
CA ARG A 24 -0.82 14.30 11.49
C ARG A 24 -0.02 15.42 12.11
N SER A 25 0.83 15.11 13.09
CA SER A 25 1.72 16.10 13.65
C SER A 25 2.82 16.43 12.64
N GLU A 26 3.16 17.71 12.51
CA GLU A 26 4.34 18.16 11.75
C GLU A 26 5.69 17.73 12.40
N SER A 27 5.65 16.82 13.39
CA SER A 27 6.78 16.42 14.22
C SER A 27 7.35 15.04 13.89
N MET A 28 6.83 14.36 12.87
CA MET A 28 7.35 13.07 12.43
C MET A 28 8.59 13.25 11.55
N TYR A 29 9.61 12.45 11.85
CA TYR A 29 10.78 12.32 10.99
C TYR A 29 10.53 11.32 9.87
N THR A 30 11.31 11.44 8.80
CA THR A 30 11.14 10.74 7.52
C THR A 30 11.32 9.21 7.55
N TYR A 31 11.51 8.61 8.72
CA TYR A 31 11.70 7.16 8.85
C TYR A 31 11.06 6.61 10.13
N GLN A 32 10.00 7.25 10.64
CA GLN A 32 9.33 6.78 11.85
C GLN A 32 8.12 5.91 11.53
N VAL A 33 7.98 4.81 12.27
CA VAL A 33 6.83 3.88 12.20
C VAL A 33 6.09 3.93 13.52
N MET A 34 4.78 4.17 13.45
CA MET A 34 3.95 4.15 14.66
C MET A 34 3.60 2.72 15.02
N LYS A 35 3.89 2.30 16.25
CA LYS A 35 3.56 0.97 16.77
C LYS A 35 2.58 1.08 17.94
N TRP A 36 1.49 0.34 17.90
CA TRP A 36 0.55 0.23 19.02
C TRP A 36 0.10 -1.21 19.24
N THR A 37 -0.56 -1.49 20.36
CA THR A 37 -1.23 -2.78 20.59
C THR A 37 -2.68 -2.69 20.12
N SER A 38 -3.14 -3.69 19.37
CA SER A 38 -4.54 -3.78 18.92
C SER A 38 -5.50 -3.81 20.11
N LYS A 39 -6.73 -3.35 19.91
CA LYS A 39 -7.76 -3.26 20.96
C LYS A 39 -8.08 -4.61 21.62
N ASP A 40 -7.98 -5.71 20.88
CA ASP A 40 -8.18 -7.06 21.40
C ASP A 40 -6.93 -7.63 22.12
N GLY A 41 -5.82 -6.92 22.08
CA GLY A 41 -4.56 -7.28 22.73
C GLY A 41 -3.75 -8.36 22.02
N ASN A 42 -4.20 -8.85 20.85
CA ASN A 42 -3.59 -10.00 20.18
C ASN A 42 -2.42 -9.62 19.26
N TYR A 43 -2.39 -8.37 18.78
CA TYR A 43 -1.43 -7.93 17.77
C TYR A 43 -0.67 -6.67 18.21
N TYR A 44 0.58 -6.59 17.77
CA TYR A 44 1.24 -5.31 17.54
C TYR A 44 0.85 -4.82 16.15
N MET A 45 0.41 -3.57 16.06
CA MET A 45 0.03 -2.88 14.84
C MET A 45 1.11 -1.88 14.48
N TYR A 46 1.33 -1.67 13.19
CA TYR A 46 2.36 -0.77 12.66
C TYR A 46 1.76 0.06 11.52
N ALA A 47 1.89 1.38 11.58
CA ALA A 47 1.63 2.26 10.45
C ALA A 47 2.97 2.67 9.85
N VAL A 48 3.29 2.10 8.70
CA VAL A 48 4.57 2.28 8.01
C VAL A 48 4.40 3.30 6.88
N PRO A 49 5.13 4.42 6.87
CA PRO A 49 5.16 5.31 5.73
C PRO A 49 5.71 4.58 4.49
N ASP A 50 4.90 4.47 3.44
CA ASP A 50 5.23 3.79 2.18
C ASP A 50 5.29 4.78 0.99
N GLY A 51 5.25 6.08 1.28
CA GLY A 51 5.39 7.14 0.30
C GLY A 51 6.83 7.33 -0.22
N HIS A 52 6.94 8.15 -1.26
CA HIS A 52 8.23 8.60 -1.80
C HIS A 52 8.76 9.79 -0.99
N LEU A 53 10.01 10.20 -1.23
CA LEU A 53 10.68 11.27 -0.47
C LEU A 53 9.89 12.58 -0.44
N ASP A 54 9.15 12.86 -1.51
CA ASP A 54 8.43 14.12 -1.69
C ASP A 54 7.17 14.20 -0.82
N GLU A 55 6.52 13.05 -0.56
CA GLU A 55 5.30 12.95 0.25
C GLU A 55 5.26 11.62 1.02
N MET A 56 6.19 11.47 1.97
CA MET A 56 6.42 10.20 2.66
C MET A 56 5.17 9.64 3.36
N LEU A 57 4.36 10.52 3.95
CA LEU A 57 3.15 10.14 4.67
C LEU A 57 1.92 10.06 3.75
N ALA A 58 2.05 10.23 2.43
CA ALA A 58 0.89 10.14 1.53
C ALA A 58 0.31 8.72 1.48
N GLU A 59 1.13 7.70 1.69
CA GLU A 59 0.75 6.30 1.70
C GLU A 59 1.22 5.63 2.99
N LEU A 60 0.35 4.84 3.61
CA LEU A 60 0.65 4.06 4.80
C LEU A 60 0.36 2.58 4.55
N ALA A 61 1.37 1.74 4.74
CA ALA A 61 1.18 0.30 4.85
C ALA A 61 0.87 -0.05 6.32
N ILE A 62 -0.28 -0.70 6.56
CA ILE A 62 -0.66 -1.12 7.91
C ILE A 62 -0.27 -2.58 8.09
N LEU A 63 0.71 -2.82 8.95
CA LEU A 63 1.18 -4.16 9.28
C LEU A 63 0.65 -4.58 10.66
N ARG A 64 0.51 -5.89 10.85
CA ARG A 64 0.32 -6.49 12.16
C ARG A 64 1.31 -7.63 12.40
N GLN A 65 1.62 -7.86 13.67
CA GLN A 65 2.46 -8.95 14.15
C GLN A 65 1.79 -9.58 15.38
N GLY A 66 1.71 -10.92 15.43
CA GLY A 66 1.13 -11.62 16.58
C GLY A 66 1.97 -11.42 17.85
N LYS A 67 1.35 -11.08 18.99
CA LYS A 67 2.07 -10.87 20.27
C LYS A 67 2.45 -12.16 20.99
N ASN A 68 1.73 -13.24 20.72
CA ASN A 68 1.85 -14.51 21.46
C ASN A 68 2.73 -15.54 20.74
N GLN A 69 3.48 -15.11 19.73
CA GLN A 69 4.38 -15.96 18.95
C GLN A 69 5.70 -15.23 18.80
N ASP A 70 6.76 -15.84 19.33
CA ASP A 70 8.12 -15.39 19.07
C ASP A 70 8.36 -15.43 17.56
N ASP A 71 8.96 -14.37 17.02
CA ASP A 71 9.23 -14.20 15.59
C ASP A 71 8.00 -14.29 14.66
N ALA A 72 6.82 -13.90 15.16
CA ALA A 72 5.62 -13.82 14.31
C ALA A 72 5.90 -12.98 13.05
N PRO A 73 5.50 -13.44 11.86
CA PRO A 73 5.73 -12.69 10.63
C PRO A 73 4.89 -11.41 10.61
N TYR A 74 5.43 -10.36 9.99
CA TYR A 74 4.64 -9.17 9.64
C TYR A 74 3.61 -9.53 8.57
N GLN A 75 2.38 -9.10 8.77
CA GLN A 75 1.29 -9.24 7.83
C GLN A 75 0.75 -7.86 7.50
N GLN A 76 0.80 -7.46 6.22
CA GLN A 76 0.07 -6.27 5.80
C GLN A 76 -1.43 -6.59 5.78
N VAL A 77 -2.23 -5.74 6.42
CA VAL A 77 -3.68 -5.90 6.56
C VAL A 77 -4.47 -4.79 5.90
N GLU A 78 -3.81 -3.67 5.58
CA GLU A 78 -4.39 -2.54 4.87
C GLU A 78 -3.31 -1.70 4.16
N SER A 79 -3.71 -0.93 3.16
CA SER A 79 -2.96 0.16 2.55
C SER A 79 -3.85 1.41 2.53
N ILE A 80 -3.41 2.46 3.22
CA ILE A 80 -4.17 3.70 3.37
C ILE A 80 -3.49 4.81 2.59
N THR A 81 -4.18 5.37 1.60
CA THR A 81 -3.77 6.62 0.95
C THR A 81 -4.09 7.82 1.84
N ASN A 82 -3.23 7.99 2.84
CA ASN A 82 -3.32 9.00 3.88
C ASN A 82 -3.30 10.44 3.34
N GLY A 83 -2.71 10.68 2.16
CA GLY A 83 -2.70 11.98 1.49
C GLY A 83 -4.08 12.51 1.11
N TRP A 84 -5.12 11.67 1.04
CA TRP A 84 -6.51 12.08 0.78
C TRP A 84 -7.37 12.22 2.03
N ILE A 85 -6.79 11.98 3.20
CA ILE A 85 -7.47 12.11 4.48
C ILE A 85 -6.95 13.40 5.12
N ASP A 86 -7.81 14.36 5.41
CA ASP A 86 -7.39 15.61 6.06
C ASP A 86 -7.67 15.62 7.57
N ASP A 87 -8.56 14.72 8.00
CA ASP A 87 -9.09 14.68 9.36
C ASP A 87 -8.46 13.54 10.16
N THR A 88 -7.90 13.87 11.33
CA THR A 88 -7.23 12.93 12.23
C THR A 88 -8.17 11.83 12.72
N ASP A 89 -9.44 12.13 12.99
CA ASP A 89 -10.43 11.15 13.45
C ASP A 89 -10.87 10.20 12.33
N ILE A 90 -10.89 10.67 11.07
CA ILE A 90 -11.05 9.80 9.90
C ILE A 90 -9.89 8.81 9.81
N LEU A 91 -8.63 9.29 9.88
CA LEU A 91 -7.46 8.42 9.86
C LEU A 91 -7.49 7.41 11.02
N ALA A 92 -7.79 7.88 12.24
CA ALA A 92 -7.88 7.03 13.42
C ALA A 92 -8.90 5.90 13.24
N ARG A 93 -10.06 6.17 12.62
CA ARG A 93 -11.06 5.14 12.31
C ARG A 93 -10.51 4.08 11.34
N HIS A 94 -9.85 4.49 10.26
CA HIS A 94 -9.23 3.53 9.34
C HIS A 94 -8.17 2.65 10.03
N LEU A 95 -7.33 3.26 10.89
CA LEU A 95 -6.34 2.52 11.67
C LEU A 95 -7.00 1.55 12.66
N GLN A 96 -8.12 1.94 13.29
CA GLN A 96 -8.90 1.08 14.18
C GLN A 96 -9.57 -0.07 13.44
N ASP A 97 -10.14 0.19 12.26
CA ASP A 97 -10.78 -0.83 11.44
C ASP A 97 -9.76 -1.92 11.05
N ALA A 98 -8.53 -1.51 10.72
CA ALA A 98 -7.43 -2.41 10.38
C ALA A 98 -7.04 -3.38 11.53
N GLU A 99 -7.26 -3.01 12.80
CA GLU A 99 -6.99 -3.89 13.95
C GLU A 99 -7.83 -5.17 13.92
N SER A 100 -9.04 -5.08 13.36
CA SER A 100 -10.00 -6.18 13.26
C SER A 100 -10.04 -6.83 11.88
N SER A 101 -9.21 -6.35 10.94
CA SER A 101 -9.22 -6.82 9.56
C SER A 101 -8.93 -8.32 9.49
N THR A 102 -9.85 -9.07 8.87
CA THR A 102 -9.61 -10.47 8.50
C THR A 102 -8.82 -10.57 7.20
N ILE A 103 -8.66 -9.45 6.49
CA ILE A 103 -7.86 -9.38 5.27
C ILE A 103 -6.39 -9.39 5.67
N ILE A 104 -5.66 -10.34 5.11
CA ILE A 104 -4.21 -10.27 5.03
C ILE A 104 -3.97 -9.99 3.55
N MET A 105 -3.40 -8.83 3.24
CA MET A 105 -2.85 -8.55 1.92
C MET A 105 -1.72 -9.55 1.74
N LYS A 106 -2.07 -10.74 1.24
CA LYS A 106 -1.18 -11.89 1.20
C LYS A 106 0.14 -11.46 0.58
N SER A 107 1.22 -12.13 0.97
CA SER A 107 2.42 -12.31 0.15
C SER A 107 2.15 -12.80 -1.29
N ASN A 108 0.89 -13.08 -1.62
CA ASN A 108 0.33 -13.40 -2.93
C ASN A 108 -0.43 -12.24 -3.60
N ALA A 109 -0.14 -10.98 -3.27
CA ALA A 109 -0.09 -9.99 -4.34
C ALA A 109 1.14 -10.33 -5.22
N GLN A 110 1.09 -11.51 -5.85
CA GLN A 110 2.00 -11.81 -6.93
C GLN A 110 1.52 -10.91 -8.07
N LEU A 111 2.32 -9.90 -8.40
CA LEU A 111 2.55 -9.67 -9.81
C LEU A 111 2.88 -11.07 -10.36
N ILE A 112 2.05 -11.62 -11.26
CA ILE A 112 2.33 -12.94 -11.83
C ILE A 112 3.68 -12.79 -12.53
N ILE A 113 4.76 -13.24 -11.87
CA ILE A 113 6.15 -13.19 -12.38
C ILE A 113 6.44 -14.42 -13.24
N ASP A 114 5.48 -15.34 -13.35
CA ASP A 114 5.45 -16.24 -14.49
C ASP A 114 4.92 -15.48 -15.71
N LYS A 115 5.38 -15.84 -16.91
CA LYS A 115 4.78 -15.32 -18.14
C LYS A 115 3.26 -15.55 -18.04
N PRO A 116 2.42 -14.50 -18.15
CA PRO A 116 0.96 -14.66 -18.08
C PRO A 116 0.50 -15.74 -19.05
N LYS A 117 -0.42 -16.59 -18.58
CA LYS A 117 -0.89 -17.79 -19.28
C LYS A 117 -1.85 -17.45 -20.41
N GLY A 118 -2.30 -16.21 -20.49
CA GLY A 118 -3.06 -15.65 -21.61
C GLY A 118 -4.55 -15.52 -21.35
N ASP A 119 -5.04 -15.88 -20.17
CA ASP A 119 -6.42 -15.70 -19.73
C ASP A 119 -6.59 -14.56 -18.71
N GLU A 120 -5.50 -14.04 -18.16
CA GLU A 120 -5.53 -13.01 -17.12
C GLU A 120 -5.94 -11.64 -17.68
N GLN A 121 -6.84 -10.97 -16.97
CA GLN A 121 -7.34 -9.63 -17.30
C GLN A 121 -6.92 -8.64 -16.21
N ALA A 122 -6.49 -7.44 -16.60
CA ALA A 122 -6.20 -6.35 -15.68
C ALA A 122 -6.66 -5.01 -16.25
N SER A 123 -6.71 -3.99 -15.39
CA SER A 123 -6.94 -2.60 -15.82
C SER A 123 -5.60 -1.96 -16.16
N PHE A 124 -5.55 -1.24 -17.27
CA PHE A 124 -4.38 -0.53 -17.78
C PHE A 124 -4.73 0.93 -18.08
N THR A 125 -3.71 1.78 -18.07
CA THR A 125 -3.80 3.17 -18.52
C THR A 125 -3.16 3.28 -19.90
N CYS A 126 -3.93 3.74 -20.89
CA CYS A 126 -3.49 3.87 -22.27
C CYS A 126 -2.29 4.82 -22.39
N GLY A 127 -1.18 4.34 -22.95
CA GLY A 127 0.01 5.18 -23.19
C GLY A 127 -0.21 6.33 -24.18
N CYS A 128 -1.22 6.23 -25.05
CA CYS A 128 -1.52 7.26 -26.06
C CYS A 128 -2.43 8.39 -25.56
N CYS A 129 -3.46 8.08 -24.74
CA CYS A 129 -4.47 9.08 -24.36
C CYS A 129 -4.80 9.10 -22.85
N GLY A 130 -4.11 8.31 -22.03
CA GLY A 130 -4.35 8.23 -20.58
C GLY A 130 -5.69 7.61 -20.17
N ASN A 131 -6.48 7.10 -21.11
CA ASN A 131 -7.77 6.48 -20.79
C ASN A 131 -7.57 5.10 -20.15
N TRP A 132 -8.41 4.78 -19.17
CA TRP A 132 -8.42 3.47 -18.54
C TRP A 132 -9.15 2.44 -19.40
N PHE A 133 -8.61 1.24 -19.49
CA PHE A 133 -9.23 0.12 -20.21
C PHE A 133 -8.88 -1.22 -19.55
N LYS A 134 -9.69 -2.25 -19.80
CA LYS A 134 -9.40 -3.63 -19.37
C LYS A 134 -8.93 -4.43 -20.56
N ASP A 135 -7.84 -5.17 -20.39
CA ASP A 135 -7.33 -6.06 -21.44
C ASP A 135 -6.55 -7.24 -20.84
N ASN A 136 -6.10 -8.14 -21.71
CA ASN A 136 -5.29 -9.28 -21.35
C ASN A 136 -3.86 -8.88 -20.98
N VAL A 137 -3.34 -9.41 -19.87
CA VAL A 137 -2.01 -9.08 -19.34
C VAL A 137 -0.90 -9.47 -20.33
N GLN A 138 -0.96 -10.67 -20.91
CA GLN A 138 0.05 -11.14 -21.88
C GLN A 138 0.10 -10.24 -23.12
N LYS A 139 -1.07 -9.80 -23.61
CA LYS A 139 -1.17 -8.87 -24.74
C LYS A 139 -0.57 -7.51 -24.42
N GLN A 140 -0.63 -7.06 -23.17
CA GLN A 140 -0.12 -5.75 -22.76
C GLN A 140 1.39 -5.74 -22.43
N LEU A 141 1.96 -6.86 -22.01
CA LEU A 141 3.41 -6.99 -21.75
C LEU A 141 4.31 -6.80 -22.99
N LYS A 142 3.74 -6.83 -24.20
CA LYS A 142 4.49 -6.53 -25.43
C LYS A 142 4.82 -5.03 -25.58
N PHE A 143 4.13 -4.18 -24.83
CA PHE A 143 4.38 -2.75 -24.79
C PHE A 143 5.39 -2.47 -23.68
N ASP A 144 6.40 -1.67 -24.00
CA ASP A 144 7.44 -1.28 -23.06
C ASP A 144 6.82 -0.51 -21.88
N GLN A 145 7.11 -0.94 -20.64
CA GLN A 145 6.56 -0.32 -19.44
C GLN A 145 6.98 1.15 -19.31
N ASP A 146 8.15 1.50 -19.88
CA ASP A 146 8.68 2.86 -19.89
C ASP A 146 7.97 3.77 -20.91
N ALA A 147 7.19 3.20 -21.83
CA ALA A 147 6.43 3.93 -22.85
C ALA A 147 4.91 4.02 -22.56
N GLY A 148 4.44 3.40 -21.48
CA GLY A 148 3.02 3.26 -21.14
C GLY A 148 2.38 2.01 -21.74
N TYR A 149 1.43 1.41 -21.02
CA TYR A 149 0.77 0.17 -21.42
C TYR A 149 -0.22 0.38 -22.58
N GLY A 150 0.18 -0.05 -23.78
CA GLY A 150 -0.67 -0.30 -24.94
C GLY A 150 -1.54 0.83 -25.49
N ILE A 151 -2.35 0.45 -26.50
CA ILE A 151 -3.28 1.32 -27.22
C ILE A 151 -4.70 0.84 -26.91
N CYS A 152 -5.49 1.67 -26.23
CA CYS A 152 -6.89 1.35 -25.91
C CYS A 152 -7.78 1.38 -27.16
N ASP A 153 -8.98 0.79 -27.07
CA ASP A 153 -9.96 0.75 -28.16
C ASP A 153 -10.27 2.13 -28.75
N ARG A 154 -10.21 3.18 -27.92
CA ARG A 154 -10.39 4.56 -28.40
C ARG A 154 -9.29 4.96 -29.35
N CYS A 155 -8.03 4.68 -29.05
CA CYS A 155 -6.88 5.05 -29.88
C CYS A 155 -6.68 4.07 -31.06
N GLN A 156 -7.12 2.82 -30.94
CA GLN A 156 -7.10 1.87 -32.07
C GLN A 156 -7.99 2.30 -33.22
N GLN A 157 -8.99 3.15 -32.96
CA GLN A 157 -9.85 3.73 -34.01
C GLN A 157 -9.22 4.93 -34.74
N TRP A 158 -8.02 5.37 -34.35
CA TRP A 158 -7.35 6.57 -34.91
C TRP A 158 -6.13 6.22 -35.79
N TYR A 159 -5.85 4.93 -35.98
CA TYR A 159 -4.82 4.40 -36.88
C TYR A 159 -5.43 3.77 -38.12
#